data_AF-A0A0D2UIC6-F1
#
_entry.id   AF-A0A0D2UIC6-F1
#
_cell.length_a   1.000
_cell.length_b   1.000
_cell.length_c   1.000
_cell.angle_alpha   90.00
_cell.angle_beta   90.00
_cell.angle_gamma   90.00
#
_symmetry.space_group_name_H-M   'P 1'
#
loop_
_entity.id
_entity.type
_entity.pdbx_description
1 polymer ?
#
loop_
_entity_poly.entity_id
_entity_poly.type
_entity_poly.pdbx_seq_one_letter_code
_entity_poly.pdbx_strand_id
1 'polypeptide(L)'
;MRDPQMCTVLCRITLDAKTAKQFKEKIDDEYRVNMILDNLPLVVPIRRSDQDSSTVYQLGYHVGLKGQYSGSKEDRYFIHNHLAFTVKYHRDPQTDSARIVGFQVKPYSIKHEYEGKWNEKSRLTTCDPHNKRTVVSSNTPQEVEAKKEIIFTYDVEYQ
;
A
#
# COMPACT_ATOMS: atom_id res chain seq x y z
N MET A 1 5.69 -2.78 -22.11
CA MET A 1 4.78 -1.74 -21.57
C MET A 1 3.90 -2.25 -20.44
N ARG A 2 3.50 -3.53 -20.41
CA ARG A 2 2.92 -4.18 -19.21
C ARG A 2 4.02 -4.83 -18.37
N ASP A 3 4.94 -4.00 -17.87
CA ASP A 3 6.11 -4.48 -17.14
C ASP A 3 5.84 -4.38 -15.64
N PRO A 4 5.73 -5.52 -14.93
CA PRO A 4 5.42 -5.51 -13.51
C PRO A 4 6.48 -4.71 -12.74
N GLN A 5 6.02 -3.89 -11.80
CA GLN A 5 6.87 -3.08 -10.94
C GLN A 5 6.81 -3.63 -9.53
N MET A 6 7.94 -3.66 -8.85
CA MET A 6 8.02 -4.18 -7.48
C MET A 6 8.90 -3.25 -6.64
N CYS A 7 8.41 -2.91 -5.45
CA CYS A 7 9.02 -2.05 -4.46
C CYS A 7 9.49 -0.71 -5.05
N THR A 8 8.67 -0.09 -5.90
CA THR A 8 9.02 1.20 -6.49
C THR A 8 8.84 2.29 -5.45
N VAL A 9 9.92 3.00 -5.14
CA VAL A 9 9.90 4.15 -4.22
C VAL A 9 9.23 5.34 -4.92
N LEU A 10 8.14 5.83 -4.34
CA LEU A 10 7.44 7.02 -4.82
C LEU A 10 8.03 8.28 -4.22
N CYS A 11 8.07 8.34 -2.88
CA CYS A 11 8.60 9.50 -2.17
C CYS A 11 9.02 9.14 -0.75
N ARG A 12 9.80 10.04 -0.16
CA ARG A 12 10.26 9.99 1.22
C ARG A 12 9.88 11.29 1.89
N ILE A 13 9.19 11.22 3.02
CA ILE A 13 8.82 12.38 3.82
C ILE A 13 9.28 12.20 5.25
N THR A 14 9.68 13.30 5.90
CA THR A 14 9.87 13.34 7.35
C THR A 14 8.70 14.08 7.95
N LEU A 15 8.01 13.47 8.90
CA LEU A 15 6.84 14.07 9.51
C LEU A 15 7.24 15.20 10.47
N ASP A 16 6.66 16.39 10.29
CA ASP A 16 6.61 17.36 11.37
C ASP A 16 5.47 17.02 12.36
N ALA A 17 5.40 17.74 13.48
CA ALA A 17 4.37 17.49 14.50
C ALA A 17 2.93 17.76 13.99
N LYS A 18 2.77 18.72 13.07
CA LYS A 18 1.48 19.10 12.51
C LYS A 18 0.98 18.05 11.54
N THR A 19 1.82 17.61 10.60
CA THR A 19 1.52 16.55 9.63
C THR A 19 1.28 15.22 10.34
N ALA A 20 2.07 14.88 11.36
CA ALA A 20 1.82 13.67 12.16
C ALA A 20 0.43 13.71 12.83
N LYS A 21 0.03 14.86 13.38
CA LYS A 21 -1.31 15.03 13.96
C LYS A 21 -2.40 14.88 12.89
N GLN A 22 -2.24 15.52 11.73
CA GLN A 22 -3.20 15.43 10.62
C GLN A 22 -3.37 14.00 10.10
N PHE A 23 -2.30 13.20 10.04
CA PHE A 23 -2.42 11.80 9.68
C PHE A 23 -3.20 11.00 10.72
N LYS A 24 -2.96 11.23 12.02
CA LYS A 24 -3.71 10.57 13.10
C LYS A 24 -5.20 10.91 13.03
N GLU A 25 -5.54 12.19 12.89
CA GLU A 25 -6.92 12.66 12.73
C GLU A 25 -7.60 12.00 11.51
N LYS A 26 -6.91 11.94 10.36
CA LYS A 26 -7.43 11.26 9.16
C LYS A 26 -7.64 9.76 9.36
N ILE A 27 -6.82 9.11 10.17
CA ILE A 27 -6.98 7.70 10.50
C ILE A 27 -8.19 7.51 11.41
N ASP A 28 -8.38 8.37 12.42
CA ASP A 28 -9.54 8.34 13.31
C ASP A 28 -10.85 8.62 12.56
N ASP A 29 -10.83 9.55 11.60
CA ASP A 29 -11.96 9.90 10.74
C ASP A 29 -12.17 8.89 9.58
N GLU A 30 -11.46 7.76 9.60
CA GLU A 30 -11.54 6.68 8.60
C GLU A 30 -11.33 7.13 7.14
N TYR A 31 -10.54 8.18 6.90
CA TYR A 31 -10.32 8.72 5.56
C TYR A 31 -9.85 7.65 4.59
N ARG A 32 -10.45 7.67 3.39
CA ARG A 32 -10.10 6.78 2.28
C ARG A 32 -9.47 7.54 1.14
N VAL A 33 -8.44 6.93 0.57
CA VAL A 33 -7.81 7.38 -0.66
C VAL A 33 -8.50 6.67 -1.82
N ASN A 34 -9.10 7.47 -2.70
CA ASN A 34 -9.73 7.00 -3.93
C ASN A 34 -8.82 7.33 -5.12
N MET A 35 -8.70 6.39 -6.04
CA MET A 35 -7.98 6.57 -7.31
C MET A 35 -8.84 5.99 -8.43
N ILE A 36 -8.61 6.43 -9.67
CA ILE A 36 -9.30 5.95 -10.86
C ILE A 36 -8.24 5.61 -11.91
N LEU A 37 -8.44 4.51 -12.61
CA LEU A 37 -7.63 4.09 -13.75
C LEU A 37 -8.57 3.63 -14.87
N ASP A 38 -8.49 4.24 -16.05
CA ASP A 38 -9.35 3.91 -17.21
C ASP A 38 -10.84 3.87 -16.84
N ASN A 39 -11.27 4.91 -16.12
CA ASN A 39 -12.64 5.07 -15.62
C ASN A 39 -13.11 3.98 -14.62
N LEU A 40 -12.21 3.12 -14.15
CA LEU A 40 -12.49 2.12 -13.11
C LEU A 40 -12.00 2.63 -11.75
N PRO A 41 -12.82 2.52 -10.70
CA PRO A 41 -12.42 2.92 -9.36
C PRO A 41 -11.42 1.92 -8.76
N LEU A 42 -10.51 2.43 -7.94
CA LEU A 42 -9.64 1.61 -7.10
C LEU A 42 -10.45 0.90 -6.02
N VAL A 43 -10.31 -0.41 -5.93
CA VAL A 43 -11.01 -1.22 -4.94
C VAL A 43 -10.07 -2.11 -4.10
N VAL A 44 -10.42 -2.31 -2.84
CA VAL A 44 -9.79 -3.28 -1.94
C VAL A 44 -10.62 -4.56 -1.93
N PRO A 45 -10.11 -5.71 -2.41
CA PRO A 45 -10.81 -6.99 -2.33
C PRO A 45 -10.74 -7.57 -0.91
N ILE A 46 -11.90 -7.84 -0.33
CA ILE A 46 -12.03 -8.46 1.00
C ILE A 46 -12.66 -9.83 0.83
N ARG A 47 -11.88 -10.86 1.19
CA ARG A 47 -12.39 -12.23 1.34
C ARG A 47 -12.95 -12.38 2.74
N ARG A 48 -14.21 -12.78 2.84
CA ARG A 48 -14.81 -13.16 4.13
C ARG A 48 -14.34 -14.58 4.48
N SER A 49 -14.30 -14.87 5.78
CA SER A 49 -13.73 -16.12 6.32
C SER A 49 -14.67 -17.32 6.24
N ASP A 50 -15.93 -17.14 5.82
CA ASP A 50 -16.78 -18.28 5.50
C ASP A 50 -16.31 -18.90 4.17
N GLN A 51 -16.35 -20.23 4.07
CA GLN A 51 -15.71 -20.96 2.97
C GLN A 51 -16.44 -20.84 1.61
N ASP A 52 -17.48 -20.00 1.50
CA ASP A 52 -18.30 -19.88 0.28
C ASP A 52 -18.74 -18.44 -0.05
N SER A 53 -18.14 -17.43 0.60
CA SER A 53 -18.52 -16.03 0.41
C SER A 53 -17.79 -15.40 -0.76
N SER A 54 -18.58 -14.72 -1.59
CA SER A 54 -18.08 -13.87 -2.67
C SER A 54 -17.11 -12.81 -2.13
N THR A 55 -16.08 -12.51 -2.93
CA THR A 55 -15.16 -11.40 -2.62
C THR A 55 -15.93 -10.08 -2.67
N VAL A 56 -15.93 -9.35 -1.56
CA VAL A 56 -16.53 -8.01 -1.48
C VAL A 56 -15.47 -6.99 -1.88
N TYR A 57 -15.85 -6.03 -2.73
CA TYR A 57 -14.96 -4.96 -3.16
C TYR A 57 -15.32 -3.67 -2.44
N GLN A 58 -14.38 -3.12 -1.68
CA GLN A 58 -14.54 -1.83 -1.02
C GLN A 58 -13.89 -0.73 -1.85
N LEU A 59 -14.56 0.42 -1.98
CA LEU A 59 -14.02 1.57 -2.70
C LEU A 59 -12.91 2.26 -1.89
N GLY A 60 -11.76 2.47 -2.53
CA GLY A 60 -10.59 3.10 -1.94
C GLY A 60 -9.97 2.29 -0.80
N TYR A 61 -8.84 2.75 -0.30
CA TYR A 61 -8.17 2.18 0.88
C TYR A 61 -8.05 3.21 1.99
N HIS A 62 -8.07 2.77 3.25
CA HIS A 62 -7.90 3.67 4.39
C HIS A 62 -6.48 4.25 4.42
N VAL A 63 -6.33 5.51 4.82
CA VAL A 63 -5.01 6.15 4.96
C VAL A 63 -4.08 5.37 5.89
N GLY A 64 -4.65 4.72 6.90
CA GLY A 64 -3.92 3.92 7.87
C GLY A 64 -4.86 3.10 8.73
N LEU A 65 -4.35 2.62 9.86
CA LEU A 65 -5.10 1.87 10.86
C LEU A 65 -4.63 2.24 12.27
N LYS A 66 -5.56 2.13 13.22
CA LYS A 66 -5.29 2.23 14.65
C LYS A 66 -5.14 0.82 15.20
N GLY A 67 -4.10 0.57 15.99
CA GLY A 67 -3.83 -0.75 16.55
C GLY A 67 -3.00 -0.69 17.82
N GLN A 68 -2.90 -1.82 18.51
CA GLN A 68 -2.13 -1.96 19.74
C GLN A 68 -1.04 -3.01 19.53
N TYR A 69 0.15 -2.78 20.11
CA TYR A 69 1.16 -3.83 20.18
C TYR A 69 0.77 -4.87 21.21
N SER A 70 1.17 -6.12 20.97
CA SER A 70 0.97 -7.22 21.92
C SER A 70 1.56 -6.85 23.29
N GLY A 71 0.70 -6.76 24.31
CA GLY A 71 1.10 -6.43 25.68
C GLY A 71 1.06 -4.93 26.03
N SER A 72 0.71 -4.05 25.08
CA SER A 72 0.44 -2.63 25.36
C SER A 72 -1.06 -2.33 25.25
N LYS A 73 -1.56 -1.45 26.14
CA LYS A 73 -2.92 -0.90 26.04
C LYS A 73 -2.94 0.46 25.33
N GLU A 74 -1.79 0.96 24.91
CA GLU A 74 -1.71 2.23 24.19
C GLU A 74 -2.02 2.03 22.72
N ASP A 75 -3.02 2.78 22.24
CA ASP A 75 -3.32 2.85 20.82
C ASP A 75 -2.18 3.55 20.08
N ARG A 76 -1.73 2.91 19.00
CA ARG A 76 -0.75 3.43 18.06
C ARG A 76 -1.40 3.58 16.69
N TYR A 77 -0.90 4.55 15.95
CA TYR A 77 -1.39 4.89 14.61
C TYR A 77 -0.36 4.43 13.59
N PHE A 78 -0.83 3.69 12.61
CA PHE A 78 -0.01 3.13 11.55
C PHE A 78 -0.51 3.62 10.19
N ILE A 79 0.39 3.98 9.30
CA ILE A 79 0.04 4.49 7.96
C ILE A 79 0.19 3.38 6.92
N HIS A 80 -0.71 3.35 5.94
CA HIS A 80 -0.51 2.51 4.76
C HIS A 80 0.41 3.24 3.77
N ASN A 81 1.68 2.86 3.80
CA ASN A 81 2.73 3.47 2.99
C ASN A 81 3.23 2.58 1.84
N HIS A 82 2.83 1.31 1.79
CA HIS A 82 3.10 0.43 0.66
C HIS A 82 1.80 -0.02 0.00
N LEU A 83 1.67 0.19 -1.31
CA LEU A 83 0.45 -0.16 -2.06
C LEU A 83 0.76 -1.21 -3.13
N ALA A 84 0.20 -2.41 -2.98
CA ALA A 84 0.31 -3.44 -4.01
C ALA A 84 -0.89 -3.38 -4.95
N PHE A 85 -0.69 -2.84 -6.15
CA PHE A 85 -1.73 -2.71 -7.17
C PHE A 85 -1.82 -3.96 -8.05
N THR A 86 -3.05 -4.36 -8.36
CA THR A 86 -3.35 -5.37 -9.38
C THR A 86 -4.26 -4.75 -10.43
N VAL A 87 -3.72 -4.60 -11.64
CA VAL A 87 -4.45 -4.10 -12.81
C VAL A 87 -4.91 -5.30 -13.63
N LYS A 88 -6.20 -5.59 -13.58
CA LYS A 88 -6.80 -6.67 -14.36
C LYS A 88 -7.09 -6.19 -15.77
N TYR A 89 -6.77 -6.98 -16.78
CA TYR A 89 -7.05 -6.65 -18.16
C TYR A 89 -7.67 -7.83 -18.92
N HIS A 90 -8.37 -7.50 -20.00
CA HIS A 90 -8.90 -8.46 -20.94
C HIS A 90 -8.28 -8.19 -22.32
N ARG A 91 -7.67 -9.22 -22.91
CA ARG A 91 -7.07 -9.16 -24.24
C ARG A 91 -8.03 -9.78 -25.25
N ASP A 92 -8.32 -9.06 -26.32
CA ASP A 92 -9.07 -9.58 -27.45
C ASP A 92 -8.14 -10.45 -28.32
N PRO A 93 -8.42 -11.75 -28.47
CA PRO A 93 -7.57 -12.66 -29.25
C PRO A 93 -7.57 -12.36 -30.76
N GLN A 94 -8.56 -11.63 -31.29
CA GLN A 94 -8.67 -11.33 -32.72
C GLN A 94 -7.93 -10.06 -33.11
N THR A 95 -8.04 -9.01 -32.28
CA THR A 95 -7.51 -7.67 -32.58
C THR A 95 -6.20 -7.34 -31.87
N ASP A 96 -5.75 -8.22 -30.97
CA ASP A 96 -4.64 -8.00 -30.05
C ASP A 96 -4.78 -6.76 -29.15
N SER A 97 -5.99 -6.20 -29.08
CA SER A 97 -6.29 -5.07 -28.20
C SER A 97 -6.43 -5.53 -26.75
N ALA A 98 -6.15 -4.63 -25.80
CA ALA A 98 -6.32 -4.90 -24.38
C ALA A 98 -7.12 -3.76 -23.72
N ARG A 99 -8.07 -4.14 -22.85
CA ARG A 99 -8.84 -3.21 -22.03
C ARG A 99 -8.66 -3.50 -20.56
N ILE A 100 -8.62 -2.48 -19.72
CA ILE A 100 -8.58 -2.67 -18.27
C ILE A 100 -9.99 -3.06 -17.80
N VAL A 101 -10.07 -4.08 -16.95
CA VAL A 101 -11.33 -4.62 -16.41
C VAL A 101 -11.37 -4.62 -14.88
N GLY A 102 -10.28 -4.25 -14.22
CA GLY A 102 -10.28 -4.06 -12.77
C GLY A 102 -9.05 -3.33 -12.27
N PHE A 103 -9.24 -2.52 -11.22
CA PHE A 103 -8.17 -1.81 -10.56
C PHE A 103 -8.22 -2.07 -9.06
N GLN A 104 -7.35 -2.95 -8.57
CA GLN A 104 -7.37 -3.43 -7.20
C GLN A 104 -6.12 -2.98 -6.44
N VAL A 105 -6.25 -2.81 -5.12
CA VAL A 105 -5.10 -2.51 -4.24
C VAL A 105 -5.16 -3.35 -2.96
N LYS A 106 -3.99 -3.78 -2.50
CA LYS A 106 -3.77 -4.25 -1.14
C LYS A 106 -2.85 -3.26 -0.43
N PRO A 107 -3.36 -2.51 0.56
CA PRO A 107 -2.56 -1.57 1.32
C PRO A 107 -1.78 -2.31 2.43
N TYR A 108 -0.54 -1.89 2.65
CA TYR A 108 0.32 -2.40 3.71
C TYR A 108 0.93 -1.25 4.50
N SER A 109 1.08 -1.47 5.80
CA SER A 109 1.90 -0.63 6.67
C SER A 109 3.23 -1.32 6.88
N ILE A 110 4.32 -0.69 6.49
CA ILE A 110 5.66 -1.25 6.62
C ILE A 110 6.69 -0.18 6.93
N LYS A 111 7.41 -0.37 8.03
CA LYS A 111 8.58 0.43 8.35
C LYS A 111 9.72 0.00 7.43
N HIS A 112 9.96 0.80 6.40
CA HIS A 112 11.03 0.51 5.46
C HIS A 112 12.40 0.74 6.10
N GLU A 113 13.33 -0.15 5.79
CA GLU A 113 14.72 -0.08 6.23
C GLU A 113 15.63 -0.10 4.99
N TYR A 114 16.79 0.52 5.10
CA TYR A 114 17.79 0.61 4.05
C TYR A 114 19.17 0.74 4.69
N GLU A 115 20.21 0.34 3.96
CA GLU A 115 21.58 0.43 4.44
C GLU A 115 22.20 1.79 4.11
N GLY A 116 22.92 2.36 5.08
CA GLY A 116 23.68 3.60 4.91
C GLY A 116 22.82 4.88 4.87
N LYS A 117 23.34 5.92 4.21
CA LYS A 117 22.63 7.20 4.04
C LYS A 117 21.69 7.11 2.84
N TRP A 118 20.47 7.63 3.01
CA TRP A 118 19.50 7.72 1.92
C TRP A 118 20.06 8.50 0.73
N ASN A 119 19.90 7.94 -0.46
CA ASN A 119 20.12 8.57 -1.76
C ASN A 119 19.03 8.11 -2.74
N GLU A 120 18.93 8.75 -3.91
CA GLU A 120 17.88 8.43 -4.90
C GLU A 120 17.96 6.99 -5.45
N LYS A 121 19.09 6.32 -5.27
CA LYS A 121 19.33 4.92 -5.66
C LYS A 121 19.31 3.97 -4.46
N SER A 122 18.92 4.44 -3.28
CA SER A 122 18.86 3.62 -2.08
C SER A 122 17.91 2.46 -2.29
N ARG A 123 18.41 1.27 -1.99
CA ARG A 123 17.63 0.05 -2.04
C ARG A 123 17.05 -0.23 -0.66
N LEU A 124 15.77 -0.56 -0.63
CA LEU A 124 15.11 -0.98 0.59
C LEU A 124 15.50 -2.43 0.87
N THR A 125 15.74 -2.76 2.14
CA THR A 125 15.99 -4.13 2.57
C THR A 125 14.69 -4.86 2.87
N THR A 126 13.61 -4.12 3.14
CA THR A 126 12.32 -4.69 3.53
C THR A 126 11.44 -5.10 2.34
N CYS A 127 11.66 -4.50 1.17
CA CYS A 127 11.19 -5.01 -0.10
C CYS A 127 12.30 -4.88 -1.14
N ASP A 128 12.54 -5.92 -1.95
CA ASP A 128 13.62 -5.93 -2.94
C ASP A 128 13.26 -6.82 -4.14
N PRO A 129 13.17 -6.25 -5.36
CA PRO A 129 13.03 -6.99 -6.61
C PRO A 129 14.06 -8.08 -6.82
N HIS A 130 15.32 -7.82 -6.48
CA HIS A 130 16.44 -8.70 -6.81
C HIS A 130 16.42 -9.96 -5.95
N ASN A 131 16.04 -9.80 -4.68
CA ASN A 131 15.94 -10.92 -3.74
C ASN A 131 14.51 -11.48 -3.63
N LYS A 132 13.60 -11.09 -4.54
CA LYS A 132 12.16 -11.46 -4.55
C LYS A 132 11.47 -11.27 -3.20
N ARG A 133 11.89 -10.23 -2.46
CA ARG A 133 11.34 -9.94 -1.13
C ARG A 133 10.13 -9.03 -1.29
N THR A 134 8.95 -9.58 -1.09
CA THR A 134 7.68 -8.85 -1.13
C THR A 134 7.28 -8.37 0.25
N VAL A 135 6.47 -7.31 0.29
CA VAL A 135 5.88 -6.83 1.55
C VAL A 135 4.81 -7.83 2.00
N VAL A 136 4.86 -8.19 3.28
CA VAL A 136 3.91 -9.09 3.92
C VAL A 136 3.36 -8.46 5.19
N SER A 137 2.16 -8.89 5.61
CA SER A 137 1.49 -8.34 6.80
C SER A 137 2.23 -8.60 8.11
N SER A 138 3.23 -9.49 8.14
CA SER A 138 4.07 -9.75 9.32
C SER A 138 5.25 -8.78 9.46
N ASN A 139 5.49 -7.90 8.48
CA ASN A 139 6.51 -6.87 8.61
C ASN A 139 6.15 -5.88 9.73
N THR A 140 7.18 -5.27 10.33
CA THR A 140 6.97 -4.22 11.33
C THR A 140 6.22 -3.05 10.69
N PRO A 141 5.06 -2.64 11.24
CA PRO A 141 4.25 -1.58 10.65
C PRO A 141 4.90 -0.20 10.84
N GLN A 142 4.55 0.74 9.96
CA GLN A 142 5.05 2.11 10.01
C GLN A 142 4.17 2.96 10.92
N GLU A 143 4.70 3.32 12.08
CA GLU A 143 4.04 4.25 13.00
C GLU A 143 4.07 5.70 12.51
N VAL A 144 3.01 6.44 12.83
CA VAL A 144 2.87 7.88 12.60
C VAL A 144 3.31 8.66 13.84
N GLU A 145 4.53 9.18 13.82
CA GLU A 145 5.04 10.08 14.87
C GLU A 145 5.87 11.22 14.29
N ALA A 146 5.97 12.32 15.04
CA ALA A 146 6.79 13.45 14.65
C ALA A 146 8.27 13.04 14.55
N LYS A 147 8.99 13.64 13.59
CA LYS A 147 10.39 13.35 13.25
C LYS A 147 10.66 11.94 12.73
N LYS A 148 9.64 11.08 12.60
CA LYS A 148 9.78 9.80 11.90
C LYS A 148 9.72 10.02 10.39
N GLU A 149 10.55 9.25 9.70
CA GLU A 149 10.55 9.15 8.26
C GLU A 149 9.50 8.14 7.80
N ILE A 150 8.81 8.44 6.70
CA ILE A 150 7.94 7.53 5.99
C ILE A 150 8.39 7.49 4.53
N ILE A 151 8.62 6.28 4.05
CA ILE A 151 8.89 6.02 2.63
C ILE A 151 7.63 5.41 2.05
N PHE A 152 7.12 6.02 0.98
CA PHE A 152 6.00 5.50 0.22
C PHE A 152 6.51 4.65 -0.94
N THR A 153 5.97 3.45 -1.06
CA THR A 153 6.34 2.50 -2.11
C THR A 153 5.10 1.86 -2.72
N TYR A 154 5.25 1.28 -3.90
CA TYR A 154 4.17 0.54 -4.54
C TYR A 154 4.68 -0.61 -5.42
N ASP A 155 3.80 -1.59 -5.61
CA ASP A 155 3.95 -2.67 -6.58
C ASP A 155 2.86 -2.53 -7.65
N VAL A 156 3.13 -2.96 -8.87
CA VAL A 156 2.13 -3.08 -9.94
C VAL A 156 2.26 -4.43 -10.59
N GLU A 157 1.19 -5.21 -10.54
CA GLU A 157 1.04 -6.46 -11.26
C GLU A 157 -0.11 -6.36 -12.27
N TYR A 158 0.05 -6.99 -13.43
CA TYR A 158 -0.99 -7.10 -14.45
C TYR A 158 -1.50 -8.53 -14.52
N GLN A 159 -2.82 -8.71 -14.44
CA GLN A 159 -3.49 -10.03 -14.45
C GLN A 159 -4.57 -10.12 -15.52
#